data_AF-A0A553HQ73-F1
#
_entry.id   AF-A0A553HQ73-F1
#
_cell.length_a   1.000
_cell.length_b   1.000
_cell.length_c   1.000
_cell.angle_alpha   90.00
_cell.angle_beta   90.00
_cell.angle_gamma   90.00
#
_symmetry.space_group_name_H-M   'P 1'
#
loop_
_entity.id
_entity.type
_entity.pdbx_description
1 polymer ?
#
loop_
_entity_poly.entity_id
_entity_poly.type
_entity_poly.pdbx_seq_one_letter_code
_entity_poly.pdbx_strand_id
1 'polypeptide(L)'
;MIWDDPTRLNEVEGAPLSTRGWVVQEGFLATRVVDYTSNRILWECLGGAHCEVGLSSRIVPIRTDNTGFAKTTAYKSSRLEVECYKTNPGGPHYRAIDTGNFVFHFHQQWGHIVSTYMSCNLTKPSDRFLAMSGIAKSIQETGGDTHIAGLWKNIFHVDLAWESSVSPSAKAKRVNDFYAPTWSWASIVGGDVRLVL
;
A
#
# COMPACT_ATOMS: atom_id res chain seq x y z
N MET A 1 16.80 12.67 -6.90
CA MET A 1 16.97 11.45 -6.08
C MET A 1 16.61 10.24 -6.95
N ILE A 2 16.85 8.96 -6.60
CA ILE A 2 16.38 7.83 -7.45
C ILE A 2 14.85 7.84 -7.61
N TRP A 3 14.16 8.47 -6.65
CA TRP A 3 12.72 8.68 -6.62
C TRP A 3 12.19 9.67 -7.65
N ASP A 4 13.03 10.63 -8.04
CA ASP A 4 12.70 11.63 -9.07
C ASP A 4 13.28 11.23 -10.43
N ASP A 5 13.87 10.03 -10.53
CA ASP A 5 14.46 9.57 -11.77
C ASP A 5 13.35 9.32 -12.82
N PRO A 6 13.39 10.00 -13.97
CA PRO A 6 12.36 9.87 -14.99
C PRO A 6 12.19 8.43 -15.51
N THR A 7 13.25 7.62 -15.49
CA THR A 7 13.20 6.20 -15.90
C THR A 7 12.29 5.43 -14.96
N ARG A 8 12.43 5.64 -13.65
CA ARG A 8 11.57 4.99 -12.65
C ARG A 8 10.10 5.39 -12.84
N LEU A 9 9.83 6.68 -12.97
CA LEU A 9 8.46 7.19 -13.10
C LEU A 9 7.78 6.69 -14.39
N ASN A 10 8.49 6.75 -15.53
CA ASN A 10 7.91 6.45 -16.83
C ASN A 10 7.91 4.95 -17.15
N GLU A 11 9.00 4.23 -16.84
CA GLU A 11 9.19 2.84 -17.30
C GLU A 11 8.88 1.79 -16.23
N VAL A 12 8.82 2.17 -14.94
CA VAL A 12 8.40 1.26 -13.87
C VAL A 12 7.00 1.62 -13.41
N GLU A 13 6.79 2.81 -12.84
CA GLU A 13 5.49 3.18 -12.27
C GLU A 13 4.41 3.39 -13.35
N GLY A 14 4.80 3.92 -14.51
CA GLY A 14 3.95 4.06 -15.69
C GLY A 14 3.76 2.78 -16.52
N ALA A 15 4.42 1.67 -16.17
CA ALA A 15 4.36 0.45 -16.96
C ALA A 15 2.97 -0.20 -16.90
N PRO A 16 2.51 -0.86 -17.98
CA PRO A 16 1.30 -1.69 -17.94
C PRO A 16 1.33 -2.75 -16.84
N LEU A 17 2.52 -3.26 -16.52
CA LEU A 17 2.73 -4.22 -15.43
C LEU A 17 2.27 -3.66 -14.08
N SER A 18 2.59 -2.41 -13.77
CA SER A 18 2.26 -1.73 -12.52
C SER A 18 0.76 -1.50 -12.31
N THR A 19 -0.04 -1.68 -13.36
CA THR A 19 -1.52 -1.68 -13.25
C THR A 19 -2.08 -3.03 -12.81
N ARG A 20 -1.28 -4.08 -12.64
CA ARG A 20 -1.77 -5.41 -12.22
C ARG A 20 -1.81 -5.52 -10.70
N GLY A 21 -2.94 -5.95 -10.15
CA GLY A 21 -3.14 -6.00 -8.68
C GLY A 21 -2.12 -6.84 -7.90
N TRP A 22 -1.58 -7.92 -8.47
CA TRP A 22 -0.55 -8.73 -7.79
C TRP A 22 0.78 -8.00 -7.64
N VAL A 23 1.06 -6.97 -8.45
CA VAL A 23 2.29 -6.16 -8.32
C VAL A 23 2.28 -5.39 -7.01
N VAL A 24 1.11 -4.97 -6.52
CA VAL A 24 0.97 -4.37 -5.19
C VAL A 24 1.39 -5.35 -4.09
N GLN A 25 0.96 -6.61 -4.21
CA GLN A 25 1.32 -7.66 -3.28
C GLN A 25 2.83 -7.91 -3.27
N GLU A 26 3.44 -8.07 -4.44
CA GLU A 26 4.88 -8.31 -4.56
C GLU A 26 5.71 -7.11 -4.13
N GLY A 27 5.28 -5.89 -4.47
CA GLY A 27 5.90 -4.65 -4.04
C GLY A 27 6.03 -4.57 -2.53
N PHE A 28 5.03 -5.01 -1.78
CA PHE A 28 5.06 -4.99 -0.31
C PHE A 28 5.76 -6.21 0.31
N LEU A 29 5.41 -7.42 -0.14
CA LEU A 29 5.85 -8.65 0.53
C LEU A 29 7.25 -9.10 0.14
N ALA A 30 7.73 -8.78 -1.06
CA ALA A 30 9.07 -9.15 -1.46
C ALA A 30 10.10 -8.41 -0.59
N THR A 31 11.17 -9.07 -0.18
CA THR A 31 12.26 -8.39 0.55
C THR A 31 13.07 -7.48 -0.37
N ARG A 32 13.11 -7.83 -1.66
CA ARG A 32 13.90 -7.20 -2.71
C ARG A 32 13.13 -7.22 -4.03
N VAL A 33 13.24 -6.16 -4.82
CA VAL A 33 12.63 -6.03 -6.15
C VAL A 33 13.68 -5.55 -7.13
N VAL A 34 13.65 -6.09 -8.34
CA VAL A 34 14.51 -5.68 -9.44
C VAL A 34 13.62 -5.31 -10.61
N ASP A 35 13.71 -4.06 -11.05
CA ASP A 35 13.02 -3.59 -12.24
C ASP A 35 14.04 -3.48 -13.38
N TYR A 36 13.75 -4.19 -14.46
CA TYR A 36 14.49 -4.09 -15.71
C TYR A 36 13.80 -3.06 -16.58
N THR A 37 14.46 -1.92 -16.82
CA THR A 37 13.99 -0.90 -17.74
C THR A 37 14.66 -1.10 -19.10
N SER A 38 14.33 -0.24 -20.08
CA SER A 38 14.90 -0.32 -21.43
C SER A 38 16.42 -0.22 -21.48
N ASN A 39 17.04 0.48 -20.51
CA ASN A 39 18.45 0.79 -20.52
C ASN A 39 19.11 0.76 -19.13
N ARG A 40 18.38 0.41 -18.06
CA ARG A 40 18.89 0.40 -16.69
C ARG A 40 18.28 -0.73 -15.86
N ILE A 41 19.03 -1.16 -14.87
CA ILE A 41 18.53 -1.98 -13.77
C ILE A 41 18.33 -1.10 -12.55
N LEU A 42 17.12 -1.14 -12.00
CA LEU A 42 16.75 -0.54 -10.73
C LEU A 42 16.57 -1.67 -9.72
N TRP A 43 17.12 -1.49 -8.53
CA TRP A 43 17.02 -2.44 -7.43
C TRP A 43 16.48 -1.75 -6.20
N GLU A 44 15.62 -2.43 -5.46
CA GLU A 44 15.06 -1.93 -4.22
C GLU A 44 15.06 -2.99 -3.12
N CYS A 45 15.37 -2.59 -1.90
CA CYS A 45 15.17 -3.36 -0.68
C CYS A 45 14.73 -2.46 0.47
N LEU A 46 14.54 -3.02 1.67
CA LEU A 46 14.18 -2.26 2.87
C LEU A 46 15.23 -1.22 3.30
N GLY A 47 16.49 -1.37 2.89
CA GLY A 47 17.54 -0.40 3.21
C GLY A 47 17.63 0.78 2.24
N GLY A 48 17.09 0.65 1.03
CA GLY A 48 17.31 1.63 -0.02
C GLY A 48 16.95 1.13 -1.42
N ALA A 49 16.92 2.08 -2.35
CA ALA A 49 16.88 1.82 -3.77
C ALA A 49 18.21 2.24 -4.42
N HIS A 50 18.60 1.50 -5.44
CA HIS A 50 19.86 1.61 -6.14
C HIS A 50 19.65 1.47 -7.65
N CYS A 51 20.52 2.08 -8.44
CA CYS A 51 20.58 1.93 -9.89
C CYS A 51 22.00 1.53 -10.29
N GLU A 52 22.14 0.77 -11.38
CA GLU A 52 23.44 0.36 -11.93
C GLU A 52 24.41 1.51 -12.19
N VAL A 53 23.91 2.72 -12.47
CA VAL A 53 24.72 3.93 -12.68
C VAL A 53 25.17 4.61 -11.38
N GLY A 54 24.98 3.96 -10.23
CA GLY A 54 25.43 4.44 -8.92
C GLY A 54 24.46 5.40 -8.21
N LEU A 55 23.30 5.70 -8.79
CA LEU A 55 22.25 6.44 -8.08
C LEU A 55 21.73 5.58 -6.92
N SER A 56 21.58 6.19 -5.75
CA SER A 56 21.03 5.50 -4.58
C SER A 56 20.20 6.43 -3.72
N SER A 57 19.25 5.87 -2.98
CA SER A 57 18.44 6.62 -2.02
C SER A 57 18.01 5.69 -0.91
N ARG A 58 17.99 6.19 0.33
CA ARG A 58 17.51 5.42 1.48
C ARG A 58 15.99 5.32 1.44
N ILE A 59 15.48 4.15 1.82
CA ILE A 59 14.09 4.01 2.24
C ILE A 59 14.00 4.56 3.66
N VAL A 60 12.99 5.38 3.89
CA VAL A 60 12.67 5.90 5.22
C VAL A 60 11.21 5.59 5.54
N PRO A 61 10.88 5.30 6.80
CA PRO A 61 9.47 5.16 7.20
C PRO A 61 8.68 6.43 6.87
N ILE A 62 7.40 6.26 6.52
CA ILE A 62 6.53 7.38 6.16
C ILE A 62 6.28 8.20 7.41
N ARG A 63 6.91 9.38 7.53
CA ARG A 63 6.55 10.38 8.53
C ARG A 63 5.34 11.14 8.02
N THR A 64 4.27 11.12 8.79
CA THR A 64 3.00 11.80 8.48
C THR A 64 3.08 13.30 8.81
N ASP A 65 4.13 13.99 8.37
CA ASP A 65 4.22 15.45 8.46
C ASP A 65 3.95 16.09 7.09
N ASN A 66 2.68 16.12 6.68
CA ASN A 66 2.00 17.06 5.74
C ASN A 66 2.74 17.59 4.50
N THR A 67 3.86 17.00 4.10
CA THR A 67 4.66 17.43 2.97
C THR A 67 4.51 16.36 1.91
N GLY A 68 3.99 16.79 0.75
CA GLY A 68 3.71 15.91 -0.38
C GLY A 68 4.97 15.25 -0.88
N PHE A 69 5.32 14.11 -0.29
CA PHE A 69 6.34 13.24 -0.82
C PHE A 69 5.79 12.55 -2.07
N ALA A 70 6.65 12.49 -3.09
CA ALA A 70 6.45 11.67 -4.27
C ALA A 70 6.05 10.25 -3.86
N LYS A 71 5.46 9.49 -4.80
CA LYS A 71 5.23 8.04 -4.72
C LYS A 71 6.54 7.22 -4.58
N THR A 72 7.54 7.72 -3.83
CA THR A 72 8.50 6.92 -3.09
C THR A 72 7.78 5.69 -2.56
N THR A 73 8.42 4.56 -2.75
CA THR A 73 7.83 3.22 -2.73
C THR A 73 7.07 2.94 -1.46
N ALA A 74 5.79 3.34 -1.47
CA ALA A 74 4.91 3.25 -0.31
C ALA A 74 4.93 1.83 0.25
N TYR A 75 5.09 0.83 -0.62
CA TYR A 75 5.24 -0.56 -0.25
C TYR A 75 6.47 -0.85 0.62
N LYS A 76 7.68 -0.43 0.22
CA LYS A 76 8.90 -0.71 1.00
C LYS A 76 9.00 0.19 2.22
N SER A 77 8.56 1.44 2.14
CA SER A 77 8.50 2.32 3.31
C SER A 77 7.53 1.76 4.35
N SER A 78 6.33 1.32 3.95
CA SER A 78 5.37 0.69 4.86
C SER A 78 5.87 -0.66 5.38
N ARG A 79 6.54 -1.47 4.55
CA ARG A 79 7.15 -2.72 5.01
C ARG A 79 8.30 -2.49 5.98
N LEU A 80 9.16 -1.50 5.73
CA LEU A 80 10.26 -1.13 6.61
C LEU A 80 9.72 -0.76 7.99
N GLU A 81 8.64 0.01 8.02
CA GLU A 81 7.99 0.39 9.27
C GLU A 81 7.48 -0.82 10.05
N VAL A 82 6.76 -1.73 9.39
CA VAL A 82 6.37 -3.02 9.97
C VAL A 82 7.56 -3.76 10.59
N GLU A 83 8.69 -3.86 9.88
CA GLU A 83 9.89 -4.53 10.40
C GLU A 83 10.56 -3.80 11.57
N CYS A 84 10.62 -2.47 11.52
CA CYS A 84 11.13 -1.65 12.62
C CYS A 84 10.33 -1.88 13.91
N TYR A 85 9.00 -2.00 13.79
CA TYR A 85 8.14 -2.30 14.93
C TYR A 85 8.32 -3.72 15.47
N LYS A 86 8.45 -4.72 14.60
CA LYS A 86 8.71 -6.12 15.02
C LYS A 86 10.03 -6.27 15.77
N THR A 87 11.06 -5.54 15.35
CA THR A 87 12.42 -5.69 15.87
C THR A 87 12.73 -4.83 17.09
N ASN A 88 12.05 -3.69 17.27
CA ASN A 88 12.25 -2.82 18.43
C ASN A 88 10.95 -2.14 18.89
N PRO A 89 10.03 -2.88 19.55
CA PRO A 89 8.82 -2.29 20.12
C PRO A 89 9.21 -1.19 21.13
N GLY A 90 8.90 0.07 20.84
CA GLY A 90 9.24 1.22 21.72
C GLY A 90 10.53 1.98 21.38
N GLY A 91 11.23 1.64 20.29
CA GLY A 91 12.43 2.37 19.80
C GLY A 91 12.15 3.83 19.41
N PRO A 92 13.15 4.70 19.16
CA PRO A 92 12.95 6.15 18.98
C PRO A 92 11.93 6.59 17.91
N HIS A 93 11.57 5.73 16.94
CA HIS A 93 10.40 5.94 16.06
C HIS A 93 9.07 6.02 16.84
N TYR A 94 8.92 5.26 17.93
CA TYR A 94 7.84 5.31 18.93
C TYR A 94 7.67 6.68 19.58
N ARG A 95 8.76 7.44 19.81
CA ARG A 95 8.69 8.73 20.53
C ARG A 95 8.19 9.89 19.67
N ALA A 96 8.18 9.73 18.35
CA ALA A 96 7.61 10.72 17.42
C ALA A 96 6.12 10.48 17.14
N ILE A 97 5.61 9.28 17.44
CA ILE A 97 4.22 8.87 17.22
C ILE A 97 3.62 8.72 18.61
N ASP A 98 2.93 9.77 19.10
CA ASP A 98 2.24 9.75 20.39
C ASP A 98 1.46 8.43 20.57
N THR A 99 1.45 7.90 21.79
CA THR A 99 1.11 6.51 22.14
C THR A 99 -0.29 6.05 21.70
N GLY A 100 -1.18 6.98 21.32
CA GLY A 100 -2.50 6.70 20.72
C GLY A 100 -2.51 6.59 19.18
N ASN A 101 -1.38 6.83 18.51
CA ASN A 101 -1.29 7.14 17.08
C ASN A 101 -0.60 6.02 16.26
N PHE A 102 -0.12 4.95 16.92
CA PHE A 102 0.55 3.82 16.27
C PHE A 102 -0.40 2.94 15.45
N VAL A 103 -1.50 2.51 16.07
CA VAL A 103 -2.53 1.71 15.39
C VAL A 103 -3.12 2.49 14.22
N PHE A 104 -3.32 3.79 14.42
CA PHE A 104 -3.76 4.75 13.40
C PHE A 104 -2.79 4.85 12.22
N HIS A 105 -1.47 4.79 12.46
CA HIS A 105 -0.47 4.79 11.40
C HIS A 105 -0.63 3.58 10.46
N PHE A 106 -0.75 2.37 11.04
CA PHE A 106 -0.97 1.17 10.25
C PHE A 106 -2.30 1.17 9.49
N HIS A 107 -3.32 1.79 10.06
CA HIS A 107 -4.59 2.00 9.35
C HIS A 107 -4.40 2.90 8.14
N GLN A 108 -3.70 4.04 8.27
CA GLN A 108 -3.39 4.95 7.14
C GLN A 108 -2.59 4.25 6.05
N GLN A 109 -1.55 3.49 6.42
CA GLN A 109 -0.79 2.70 5.47
C GLN A 109 -1.70 1.71 4.72
N TRP A 110 -2.56 0.99 5.45
CA TRP A 110 -3.53 0.09 4.84
C TRP A 110 -4.45 0.81 3.85
N GLY A 111 -4.98 1.97 4.22
CA GLY A 111 -5.81 2.79 3.32
C GLY A 111 -5.10 3.18 2.02
N HIS A 112 -3.82 3.54 2.09
CA HIS A 112 -3.03 3.84 0.90
C HIS A 112 -2.81 2.61 0.01
N ILE A 113 -2.53 1.45 0.61
CA ILE A 113 -2.34 0.20 -0.13
C ILE A 113 -3.65 -0.24 -0.78
N VAL A 114 -4.78 -0.17 -0.06
CA VAL A 114 -6.12 -0.48 -0.61
C VAL A 114 -6.45 0.45 -1.78
N SER A 115 -6.23 1.76 -1.63
CA SER A 115 -6.48 2.73 -2.70
C SER A 115 -5.65 2.42 -3.95
N THR A 116 -4.36 2.13 -3.76
CA THR A 116 -3.46 1.76 -4.87
C THR A 116 -3.90 0.45 -5.53
N TYR A 117 -4.23 -0.56 -4.74
CA TYR A 117 -4.72 -1.85 -5.25
C TYR A 117 -6.04 -1.70 -6.02
N MET A 118 -6.95 -0.85 -5.56
CA MET A 118 -8.24 -0.63 -6.23
C MET A 118 -8.12 0.18 -7.52
N SER A 119 -7.08 1.00 -7.68
CA SER A 119 -6.76 1.67 -8.95
C SER A 119 -6.12 0.74 -10.01
N CYS A 120 -5.76 -0.49 -9.63
CA CYS A 120 -5.24 -1.47 -10.58
C CYS A 120 -6.34 -1.99 -11.52
N ASN A 121 -5.95 -2.49 -12.69
CA ASN A 121 -6.83 -3.17 -13.64
C ASN A 121 -7.15 -4.60 -13.14
N LEU A 122 -8.06 -4.69 -12.17
CA LEU A 122 -8.45 -5.93 -11.51
C LEU A 122 -9.39 -6.77 -12.39
N THR A 123 -8.93 -7.94 -12.83
CA THR A 123 -9.70 -8.84 -13.70
C THR A 123 -10.53 -9.88 -12.95
N LYS A 124 -10.16 -10.20 -11.69
CA LYS A 124 -10.82 -11.20 -10.83
C LYS A 124 -11.22 -10.58 -9.49
N PRO A 125 -12.43 -10.01 -9.37
CA PRO A 125 -12.89 -9.37 -8.14
C PRO A 125 -12.95 -10.32 -6.93
N SER A 126 -13.16 -11.62 -7.15
CA SER A 126 -13.15 -12.65 -6.11
C SER A 126 -11.83 -12.76 -5.36
N ASP A 127 -10.72 -12.42 -6.00
CA ASP A 127 -9.38 -12.71 -5.49
C ASP A 127 -8.83 -11.58 -4.63
N ARG A 128 -9.59 -10.50 -4.43
CA ARG A 128 -9.10 -9.27 -3.78
C ARG A 128 -8.63 -9.49 -2.35
N PHE A 129 -9.43 -10.19 -1.55
CA PHE A 129 -9.02 -10.52 -0.19
C PHE A 129 -7.84 -11.48 -0.16
N LEU A 130 -7.82 -12.46 -1.07
CA LEU A 130 -6.72 -13.41 -1.14
C LEU A 130 -5.40 -12.70 -1.50
N ALA A 131 -5.42 -11.84 -2.52
CA ALA A 131 -4.27 -11.05 -2.96
C ALA A 131 -3.73 -10.13 -1.86
N MET A 132 -4.61 -9.57 -1.04
CA MET A 132 -4.24 -8.64 0.03
C MET A 132 -3.99 -9.30 1.38
N SER A 133 -4.32 -10.59 1.53
CA SER A 133 -4.28 -11.31 2.82
C SER A 133 -2.89 -11.32 3.46
N GLY A 134 -1.83 -11.47 2.66
CA GLY A 134 -0.45 -11.47 3.16
C GLY A 134 -0.05 -10.11 3.75
N ILE A 135 -0.46 -9.02 3.10
CA ILE A 135 -0.23 -7.65 3.58
C ILE A 135 -1.03 -7.42 4.85
N ALA A 136 -2.34 -7.71 4.82
CA ALA A 136 -3.24 -7.56 5.96
C ALA A 136 -2.72 -8.32 7.20
N LYS A 137 -2.30 -9.58 7.01
CA LYS A 137 -1.71 -10.41 8.07
C LYS A 137 -0.45 -9.77 8.64
N SER A 138 0.44 -9.26 7.78
CA SER A 138 1.68 -8.62 8.22
C SER A 138 1.43 -7.37 9.05
N ILE A 139 0.43 -6.57 8.69
CA ILE A 139 0.03 -5.37 9.44
C ILE A 139 -0.63 -5.78 10.76
N GLN A 140 -1.59 -6.71 10.73
CA GLN A 140 -2.28 -7.22 11.93
C GLN A 140 -1.30 -7.77 12.99
N GLU A 141 -0.35 -8.61 12.60
CA GLU A 141 0.66 -9.17 13.51
C GLU A 141 1.51 -8.11 14.21
N THR A 142 1.61 -6.91 13.62
CA THR A 142 2.47 -5.84 14.12
C THR A 142 1.68 -4.75 14.83
N GLY A 143 0.53 -4.36 14.29
CA GLY A 143 -0.35 -3.31 14.81
C GLY A 143 -1.29 -3.78 15.92
N GLY A 144 -1.49 -5.09 16.08
CA GLY A 144 -2.33 -5.64 17.15
C GLY A 144 -3.84 -5.40 16.96
N ASP A 145 -4.29 -5.04 15.77
CA ASP A 145 -5.71 -4.93 15.41
C ASP A 145 -6.16 -6.13 14.58
N THR A 146 -7.46 -6.44 14.62
CA THR A 146 -8.06 -7.54 13.86
C THR A 146 -8.57 -7.03 12.51
N HIS A 147 -8.06 -7.61 11.43
CA HIS A 147 -8.56 -7.37 10.08
C HIS A 147 -9.84 -8.18 9.81
N ILE A 148 -10.90 -7.50 9.39
CA ILE A 148 -12.22 -8.06 9.09
C ILE A 148 -12.63 -7.62 7.68
N ALA A 149 -12.53 -8.55 6.72
CA ALA A 149 -12.95 -8.37 5.32
C ALA A 149 -12.56 -7.01 4.70
N GLY A 150 -11.31 -6.61 4.87
CA GLY A 150 -10.76 -5.38 4.28
C GLY A 150 -10.70 -4.19 5.23
N LEU A 151 -11.27 -4.29 6.43
CA LEU A 151 -11.38 -3.21 7.42
C LEU A 151 -10.76 -3.63 8.77
N TRP A 152 -10.56 -2.67 9.66
CA TRP A 152 -9.95 -2.86 10.97
C TRP A 152 -10.97 -2.81 12.11
N LYS A 153 -10.90 -3.74 13.06
CA LYS A 153 -11.91 -3.89 14.12
C LYS A 153 -11.94 -2.71 15.09
N ASN A 154 -10.79 -2.17 15.50
CA ASN A 154 -10.76 -1.09 16.50
C ASN A 154 -11.31 0.24 15.97
N ILE A 155 -11.22 0.47 14.65
CA ILE A 155 -11.76 1.66 13.98
C ILE A 155 -12.92 1.34 13.04
N PHE A 156 -13.57 0.19 13.20
CA PHE A 156 -14.54 -0.34 12.24
C PHE A 156 -15.63 0.67 11.86
N HIS A 157 -16.07 1.48 12.83
CA HIS A 157 -17.06 2.54 12.62
C HIS A 157 -16.58 3.66 11.68
N VAL A 158 -15.30 4.02 11.74
CA VAL A 158 -14.65 4.99 10.84
C VAL A 158 -14.36 4.32 9.49
N ASP A 159 -13.82 3.11 9.51
CA ASP A 159 -13.45 2.34 8.31
C ASP A 159 -14.65 2.02 7.42
N LEU A 160 -15.84 1.84 8.00
CA LEU A 160 -17.10 1.68 7.26
C LEU A 160 -17.49 2.92 6.43
N ALA A 161 -16.97 4.10 6.76
CA ALA A 161 -17.22 5.35 6.06
C ALA A 161 -16.34 5.54 4.81
N TRP A 162 -15.69 4.47 4.33
CA TRP A 162 -14.96 4.50 3.07
C TRP A 162 -15.83 5.05 1.93
N GLU A 163 -15.19 5.77 1.01
CA GLU A 163 -15.84 6.38 -0.13
C GLU A 163 -15.27 5.83 -1.44
N SER A 164 -16.05 5.96 -2.50
CA SER A 164 -15.57 5.68 -3.85
C SER A 164 -15.72 6.89 -4.74
N SER A 165 -14.66 7.23 -5.47
CA SER A 165 -14.71 8.27 -6.49
C SER A 165 -15.52 7.74 -7.68
N VAL A 166 -16.66 8.37 -7.94
CA VAL A 166 -17.48 8.07 -9.12
C VAL A 166 -17.28 9.21 -10.10
N SER A 167 -16.57 8.94 -11.19
CA SER A 167 -16.54 9.86 -12.34
C SER A 167 -17.55 9.38 -13.40
N PRO A 168 -18.01 10.27 -14.30
CA PRO A 168 -18.88 9.87 -15.41
C PRO A 168 -18.30 8.73 -16.26
N SER A 169 -16.97 8.62 -16.33
CA SER A 169 -16.20 7.61 -17.06
C SER A 169 -15.81 6.37 -16.25
N ALA A 170 -15.85 6.43 -14.90
CA ALA A 170 -15.53 5.31 -14.01
C ALA A 170 -16.59 5.19 -12.90
N LYS A 171 -17.65 4.44 -13.17
CA LYS A 171 -18.70 4.17 -12.18
C LYS A 171 -18.34 2.98 -11.31
N ALA A 172 -18.33 3.18 -10.00
CA ALA A 172 -18.30 2.09 -9.04
C ALA A 172 -19.62 1.31 -9.11
N LYS A 173 -19.52 -0.01 -9.26
CA LYS A 173 -20.67 -0.91 -9.30
C LYS A 173 -20.45 -2.04 -8.31
N ARG A 174 -21.47 -2.34 -7.51
CA ARG A 174 -21.48 -3.55 -6.69
C ARG A 174 -21.63 -4.78 -7.56
N VAL A 175 -20.74 -5.75 -7.38
CA VAL A 175 -20.87 -7.06 -8.04
C VAL A 175 -21.85 -7.90 -7.23
N ASN A 176 -22.76 -8.59 -7.91
CA ASN A 176 -23.81 -9.38 -7.26
C ASN A 176 -23.34 -10.80 -6.90
N ASP A 177 -22.04 -11.04 -6.95
CA ASP A 177 -21.40 -12.30 -6.62
C ASP A 177 -20.99 -12.26 -5.14
N PHE A 178 -21.36 -13.28 -4.37
CA PHE A 178 -21.16 -13.34 -2.92
C PHE A 178 -19.70 -13.69 -2.54
N TYR A 179 -18.72 -12.92 -3.02
CA TYR A 179 -17.30 -13.10 -2.67
C TYR A 179 -16.81 -12.09 -1.62
N ALA A 180 -17.56 -11.01 -1.35
CA ALA A 180 -17.24 -10.03 -0.33
C ALA A 180 -18.51 -9.49 0.36
N PRO A 181 -18.44 -9.14 1.66
CA PRO A 181 -19.54 -8.49 2.35
C PRO A 181 -19.92 -7.16 1.71
N THR A 182 -21.21 -6.85 1.71
CA THR A 182 -21.80 -5.64 1.12
C THR A 182 -21.28 -4.32 1.72
N TRP A 183 -20.70 -4.35 2.91
CA TRP A 183 -20.13 -3.17 3.57
C TRP A 183 -18.61 -3.04 3.34
N SER A 184 -17.98 -4.01 2.68
CA SER A 184 -16.56 -3.95 2.35
C SER A 184 -16.32 -3.24 1.02
N TRP A 185 -15.23 -2.47 0.94
CA TRP A 185 -14.75 -1.90 -0.32
C TRP A 185 -14.50 -2.98 -1.40
N ALA A 186 -14.19 -4.22 -1.00
CA ALA A 186 -13.97 -5.31 -1.94
C ALA A 186 -15.24 -5.73 -2.69
N SER A 187 -16.42 -5.29 -2.26
CA SER A 187 -17.71 -5.59 -2.93
C SER A 187 -17.97 -4.79 -4.20
N ILE A 188 -17.17 -3.75 -4.51
CA ILE A 188 -17.40 -2.87 -5.66
C ILE A 188 -16.30 -2.96 -6.73
N VAL A 189 -16.66 -2.98 -8.01
CA VAL A 189 -15.73 -2.90 -9.14
C VAL A 189 -15.83 -1.54 -9.81
N GLY A 190 -14.70 -1.04 -10.32
CA GLY A 190 -14.61 0.31 -10.88
C GLY A 190 -14.65 1.41 -9.82
N GLY A 191 -14.28 2.63 -10.23
CA GLY A 191 -14.05 3.77 -9.32
C GLY A 191 -12.79 3.59 -8.47
N ASP A 192 -12.26 4.69 -7.95
CA ASP A 192 -11.20 4.58 -6.93
C ASP A 192 -11.87 4.39 -5.56
N VAL A 193 -11.16 3.73 -4.65
CA VAL A 193 -11.58 3.58 -3.25
C VAL A 193 -10.66 4.38 -2.36
N ARG A 194 -11.25 5.02 -1.35
CA ARG A 194 -10.52 5.69 -0.28
C ARG A 194 -11.13 5.31 1.07
N LEU A 195 -10.29 4.80 1.98
CA LEU A 195 -10.67 4.65 3.39
C LEU A 195 -10.59 6.04 4.05
N VAL A 196 -11.63 6.42 4.77
CA VAL A 196 -11.67 7.67 5.54
C VAL A 196 -10.97 7.37 6.86
N LEU A 197 -9.76 7.87 7.04
CA LEU A 197 -8.87 7.60 8.17
C LEU A 197 -8.40 8.94 8.75
#